data_AF-A0A662WR61-F1
#
_entry.id   AF-A0A662WR61-F1
#
_cell.length_a   1.000
_cell.length_b   1.000
_cell.length_c   1.000
_cell.angle_alpha   90.00
_cell.angle_beta   90.00
_cell.angle_gamma   90.00
#
_symmetry.space_group_name_H-M   'P 1'
#
loop_
_entity.id
_entity.type
_entity.pdbx_description
1 polymer ?
#
loop_
_entity_poly.entity_id
_entity_poly.type
_entity_poly.pdbx_seq_one_letter_code
_entity_poly.pdbx_strand_id
1 'polypeptide(L)'
;MFSTQLRSKEEILAIRSAEREYAKRVLLAQETLKVVREELATCYRENGVNHKLACKTIRDEYATLIQDPTHGAGYPVGSAVMSVVVLEVPDRIYVE
;
A
#
# COMPACT_ATOMS: atom_id res chain seq x y z
N MET A 1 19.46 28.98 6.57
CA MET A 1 19.72 28.77 5.13
C MET A 1 19.67 27.28 4.86
N PHE A 2 18.63 26.78 4.17
CA PHE A 2 18.63 25.40 3.72
C PHE A 2 19.58 25.30 2.54
N SER A 3 20.68 24.56 2.69
CA SER A 3 21.55 24.26 1.57
C SER A 3 20.77 23.39 0.59
N THR A 4 20.30 23.96 -0.51
CA THR A 4 19.87 23.19 -1.67
C THR A 4 21.10 22.55 -2.30
N GLN A 5 21.63 21.48 -1.67
CA GLN A 5 22.53 20.58 -2.37
C GLN A 5 21.68 19.87 -3.42
N LEU A 6 21.88 20.28 -4.68
CA LEU A 6 21.38 19.56 -5.83
C LEU A 6 21.94 18.13 -5.75
N ARG A 7 21.06 17.12 -5.72
CA ARG A 7 21.48 15.73 -5.68
C ARG A 7 22.38 15.42 -6.87
N SER A 8 23.39 14.60 -6.65
CA SER A 8 24.28 14.13 -7.71
C SER A 8 23.48 13.34 -8.76
N LYS A 9 24.00 13.27 -9.99
CA LYS A 9 23.35 12.53 -11.10
C LYS A 9 23.08 11.07 -10.73
N GLU A 10 24.00 10.44 -10.01
CA GLU A 10 23.90 9.06 -9.56
C GLU A 10 22.78 8.88 -8.52
N GLU A 11 22.66 9.80 -7.57
CA GLU A 11 21.57 9.80 -6.60
C GLU A 11 20.19 9.99 -7.26
N ILE A 12 20.10 10.87 -8.27
CA ILE A 12 18.85 11.06 -9.02
C ILE A 12 18.44 9.78 -9.76
N LEU A 13 19.40 9.08 -10.36
CA LEU A 13 19.15 7.81 -11.05
C LEU A 13 18.71 6.72 -10.07
N ALA A 14 19.35 6.63 -8.89
CA ALA A 14 19.00 5.68 -7.84
C ALA A 14 17.57 5.91 -7.30
N ILE A 15 17.17 7.17 -7.09
CA ILE A 15 15.81 7.51 -6.66
C ILE A 15 14.79 7.09 -7.72
N ARG A 16 15.02 7.41 -9.00
CA ARG A 16 14.12 7.03 -10.09
C ARG A 16 13.96 5.52 -10.22
N SER A 17 15.02 4.74 -10.01
CA SER A 17 14.89 3.28 -10.00
C SER A 17 14.05 2.79 -8.83
N ALA A 18 14.26 3.34 -7.62
CA ALA A 18 13.50 2.97 -6.44
C ALA A 18 12.01 3.33 -6.56
N GLU A 19 11.69 4.49 -7.13
CA GLU A 19 10.31 4.91 -7.40
C GLU A 19 9.61 3.98 -8.39
N ARG A 20 10.28 3.57 -9.47
CA ARG A 20 9.71 2.62 -10.44
C ARG A 20 9.45 1.24 -9.82
N GLU A 21 10.35 0.77 -8.98
CA GLU A 21 10.18 -0.49 -8.28
C GLU A 21 9.03 -0.42 -7.26
N TYR A 22 8.92 0.70 -6.55
CA TYR A 22 7.79 0.95 -5.66
C TYR A 22 6.45 1.01 -6.42
N ALA A 23 6.38 1.72 -7.54
CA ALA A 23 5.17 1.79 -8.36
C ALA A 23 4.70 0.39 -8.81
N LYS A 24 5.62 -0.50 -9.18
CA LYS A 24 5.29 -1.90 -9.50
C LYS A 24 4.70 -2.65 -8.30
N ARG A 25 5.29 -2.48 -7.11
CA ARG A 25 4.79 -3.11 -5.87
C ARG A 25 3.39 -2.59 -5.51
N VAL A 26 3.13 -1.30 -5.68
CA VAL A 26 1.79 -0.71 -5.45
C VAL A 26 0.75 -1.31 -6.39
N LEU A 27 1.07 -1.45 -7.69
CA LEU A 27 0.15 -2.07 -8.64
C LEU A 27 -0.14 -3.53 -8.28
N LEU A 28 0.88 -4.29 -7.89
CA LEU A 28 0.70 -5.66 -7.42
C LEU A 28 -0.19 -5.72 -6.18
N ALA A 29 0.07 -4.88 -5.17
CA ALA A 29 -0.72 -4.81 -3.95
C ALA A 29 -2.20 -4.47 -4.23
N GLN A 30 -2.46 -3.54 -5.16
CA GLN A 30 -3.82 -3.20 -5.60
C GLN A 30 -4.53 -4.40 -6.24
N GLU A 31 -3.86 -5.14 -7.12
CA GLU A 31 -4.43 -6.34 -7.73
C GLU A 31 -4.65 -7.46 -6.70
N THR A 32 -3.72 -7.66 -5.77
CA THR A 32 -3.90 -8.61 -4.66
C THR A 32 -5.12 -8.27 -3.81
N LEU A 33 -5.33 -7.00 -3.46
CA LEU A 33 -6.51 -6.56 -2.72
C LEU A 33 -7.82 -6.87 -3.48
N LYS A 34 -7.83 -6.67 -4.80
CA LYS A 34 -9.00 -6.99 -5.64
C LYS A 34 -9.31 -8.48 -5.60
N VAL A 35 -8.30 -9.33 -5.75
CA VAL A 35 -8.46 -10.80 -5.69
C VAL A 35 -9.03 -11.22 -4.33
N VAL A 36 -8.44 -10.77 -3.22
CA VAL A 36 -8.92 -11.10 -1.87
C VAL A 36 -10.37 -10.62 -1.66
N ARG A 37 -10.73 -9.44 -2.20
CA ARG A 37 -12.10 -8.93 -2.14
C ARG A 37 -13.08 -9.82 -2.91
N GLU A 38 -12.71 -10.29 -4.08
CA GLU A 38 -13.52 -11.18 -4.92
C GLU A 38 -13.68 -12.56 -4.28
N GLU A 39 -12.62 -13.09 -3.67
CA GLU A 39 -12.65 -14.34 -2.90
C GLU A 39 -13.58 -14.22 -1.67
N LEU A 40 -13.50 -13.11 -0.94
CA LEU A 40 -14.40 -12.85 0.19
C LEU A 40 -15.86 -12.78 -0.26
N ALA A 41 -16.14 -12.08 -1.36
CA ALA A 41 -17.49 -11.99 -1.93
C ALA A 41 -18.00 -13.35 -2.41
N THR A 42 -17.12 -14.20 -2.92
CA THR A 42 -17.45 -15.58 -3.32
C THR A 42 -17.75 -16.44 -2.10
N CYS A 43 -16.91 -16.38 -1.07
CA CYS A 43 -17.15 -17.10 0.18
C CYS A 43 -18.49 -16.71 0.83
N TYR A 44 -18.86 -15.43 0.79
CA TYR A 44 -20.16 -14.96 1.28
C TYR A 44 -21.34 -15.50 0.46
N ARG A 45 -21.19 -15.61 -0.86
CA ARG A 45 -22.22 -16.19 -1.74
C ARG A 45 -22.41 -17.69 -1.50
N GLU A 46 -21.32 -18.42 -1.27
CA GLU A 46 -21.34 -19.87 -1.06
C GLU A 46 -21.86 -20.27 0.33
N ASN A 47 -21.42 -19.57 1.38
CA ASN A 47 -21.72 -19.95 2.76
C ASN A 47 -23.00 -19.30 3.30
N GLY A 48 -23.59 -18.34 2.58
CA GLY A 48 -24.86 -17.71 2.92
C GLY A 48 -24.87 -17.20 4.36
N VAL A 49 -25.81 -17.68 5.18
CA VAL A 49 -25.95 -17.27 6.59
C VAL A 49 -24.77 -17.66 7.49
N ASN A 50 -24.00 -18.69 7.12
CA ASN A 50 -22.88 -19.19 7.92
C ASN A 50 -21.55 -18.47 7.64
N HIS A 51 -21.55 -17.49 6.75
CA HIS A 51 -20.35 -16.79 6.28
C HIS A 51 -19.50 -16.16 7.40
N LYS A 52 -20.11 -15.78 8.54
CA LYS A 52 -19.39 -15.19 9.69
C LYS A 52 -18.33 -16.11 10.29
N LEU A 53 -18.59 -17.41 10.32
CA LEU A 53 -17.65 -18.42 10.82
C LEU A 53 -16.79 -18.98 9.69
N ALA A 54 -17.41 -19.32 8.57
CA ALA A 54 -16.74 -19.97 7.44
C ALA A 54 -15.73 -19.06 6.73
N CYS A 55 -16.04 -17.77 6.57
CA CYS A 55 -15.20 -16.82 5.84
C CYS A 55 -14.32 -15.96 6.75
N LYS A 56 -14.18 -16.33 8.04
CA LYS A 56 -13.46 -15.54 9.04
C LYS A 56 -12.02 -15.25 8.61
N THR A 57 -11.30 -16.26 8.13
CA THR A 57 -9.89 -16.13 7.74
C THR A 57 -9.69 -15.10 6.63
N ILE A 58 -10.41 -15.25 5.51
CA ILE A 58 -10.32 -14.34 4.36
C ILE A 58 -10.80 -12.93 4.75
N ARG A 59 -11.83 -12.83 5.59
CA ARG A 59 -12.31 -11.54 6.10
C ARG A 59 -11.24 -10.83 6.93
N ASP A 60 -10.56 -11.56 7.80
CA ASP A 60 -9.51 -11.01 8.66
C ASP A 60 -8.30 -10.60 7.79
N GLU A 61 -7.92 -11.39 6.78
CA GLU A 61 -6.90 -11.02 5.79
C GLU A 61 -7.28 -9.74 5.02
N TYR A 62 -8.49 -9.68 4.47
CA TYR A 62 -9.00 -8.49 3.80
C TYR A 62 -8.98 -7.25 4.71
N ALA A 63 -9.34 -7.42 5.99
CA ALA A 63 -9.31 -6.35 6.96
C ALA A 63 -7.88 -5.84 7.21
N THR A 64 -6.89 -6.73 7.31
CA THR A 64 -5.49 -6.32 7.47
C THR A 64 -4.99 -5.51 6.27
N LEU A 65 -5.36 -5.90 5.05
CA LEU A 65 -4.93 -5.22 3.82
C LEU A 65 -5.58 -3.83 3.66
N ILE A 66 -6.84 -3.64 4.08
CA ILE A 66 -7.49 -2.32 4.00
C ILE A 66 -6.98 -1.37 5.09
N GLN A 67 -6.61 -1.91 6.26
CA GLN A 67 -6.09 -1.10 7.35
C GLN A 67 -4.66 -0.63 7.11
N ASP A 68 -3.89 -1.36 6.29
CA ASP A 68 -2.58 -0.93 5.84
C ASP A 68 -2.70 0.23 4.83
N PRO A 69 -2.11 1.42 5.10
CA PRO A 69 -2.09 2.53 4.14
C PRO A 69 -1.47 2.18 2.79
N THR A 70 -0.57 1.20 2.76
CA THR A 70 0.12 0.74 1.55
C THR A 70 -0.53 -0.49 0.93
N HIS A 71 -1.62 -1.01 1.52
CA HIS A 71 -2.32 -2.22 1.09
C HIS A 71 -1.40 -3.43 0.88
N GLY A 72 -0.30 -3.54 1.64
CA GLY A 72 0.71 -4.60 1.51
C GLY A 72 1.88 -4.29 0.58
N ALA A 73 1.93 -3.12 -0.07
CA ALA A 73 3.08 -2.73 -0.91
C ALA A 73 4.36 -2.41 -0.10
N GLY A 74 4.19 -2.09 1.19
CA GLY A 74 5.23 -1.58 2.07
C GLY A 74 5.64 -0.14 1.73
N TYR A 75 6.47 0.49 2.56
CA TYR A 75 6.94 1.85 2.28
C TYR A 75 8.09 1.88 1.26
N PRO A 76 8.26 2.97 0.51
CA PRO A 76 9.41 3.14 -0.38
C PRO A 76 10.71 3.16 0.42
N VAL A 77 11.72 2.41 -0.04
CA VAL A 77 13.05 2.36 0.57
C VAL A 77 13.90 3.53 0.05
N GLY A 78 14.22 4.48 0.94
CA GLY A 78 15.05 5.65 0.66
C GLY A 78 14.61 6.85 1.51
N SER A 79 15.52 7.38 2.36
CA SER A 79 15.22 8.34 3.44
C SER A 79 14.53 9.64 3.02
N ALA A 80 14.44 9.95 1.72
CA ALA A 80 13.79 11.14 1.20
C ALA A 80 12.44 10.91 0.52
N VAL A 81 12.12 9.67 0.14
CA VAL A 81 10.81 9.34 -0.46
C VAL A 81 9.77 9.10 0.64
N MET A 82 10.23 8.61 1.80
CA MET A 82 9.40 8.38 2.99
C MET A 82 8.72 9.67 3.47
N SER A 83 9.36 10.83 3.33
CA SER A 83 8.79 12.13 3.72
C SER A 83 7.77 12.67 2.72
N VAL A 84 7.84 12.29 1.44
CA VAL A 84 6.95 12.81 0.38
C VAL A 84 5.68 11.97 0.27
N VAL A 85 5.82 10.63 0.28
CA VAL A 85 4.67 9.73 0.09
C VAL A 85 3.73 9.71 1.30
N VAL A 86 4.24 9.95 2.52
CA VAL A 86 3.39 10.11 3.73
C VAL A 86 2.49 11.34 3.62
N LEU A 87 2.86 12.36 2.83
CA LEU A 87 2.10 13.60 2.68
C LEU A 87 1.07 13.57 1.53
N GLU A 88 1.15 12.59 0.63
CA GLU A 88 0.28 12.50 -0.56
C GLU A 88 -0.87 11.49 -0.45
N VAL A 89 -0.97 10.70 0.64
CA VAL A 89 -2.18 9.90 0.93
C VAL A 89 -3.25 10.87 1.46
N PRO A 90 -4.27 11.25 0.67
CA PRO A 90 -5.27 12.19 1.13
C PRO A 90 -6.25 11.39 1.96
N ASP A 91 -6.13 11.43 3.29
CA ASP A 91 -7.30 11.33 4.19
C ASP A 91 -6.99 11.44 5.69
N ARG A 92 -5.80 11.90 6.10
CA ARG A 92 -5.57 12.36 7.49
C ARG A 92 -4.37 13.30 7.59
N ILE A 93 -4.61 14.56 7.24
CA ILE A 93 -3.79 15.67 7.71
C ILE A 93 -4.40 16.15 9.04
N TYR A 94 -3.82 15.74 10.16
CA TYR A 94 -3.81 16.49 11.44
C TYR A 94 -2.47 16.21 12.14
N VAL A 95 -1.55 17.21 12.20
CA VAL A 95 -1.20 18.10 13.35
C VAL A 95 -0.35 17.34 14.42
N GLU A 96 0.86 17.75 14.81
CA GLU A 96 1.37 19.07 15.27
C GLU A 96 2.64 19.60 14.57
#